data_AF-A0A1F2UUY5-F1
#
_entry.id   AF-A0A1F2UUY5-F1
#
_cell.length_a   1.000
_cell.length_b   1.000
_cell.length_c   1.000
_cell.angle_alpha   90.00
_cell.angle_beta   90.00
_cell.angle_gamma   90.00
#
_symmetry.space_group_name_H-M   'P 1'
#
loop_
_entity.id
_entity.type
_entity.pdbx_description
1 polymer ?
#
loop_
_entity_poly.entity_id
_entity_poly.type
_entity_poly.pdbx_seq_one_letter_code
_entity_poly.pdbx_strand_id
1 'polypeptide(L)'
;MSALRLSDDAEAMRRVPWKVILMVTGVTVLIAVLEKNGGLDLFVGLLASLATKDSVAPVIAFLTGAASLYSSTSGVVLPALLPTVPGLAERLGGADALGIASSINVGGHLVDVSPLSTIGALCLAAAPATEDSRALFNKLLVWGMSMTVVGAALCWVMFG
;
A
#
# COMPACT_ATOMS: atom_id res chain seq x y z
N MET A 1 9.96 -24.24 -22.12
CA MET A 1 9.67 -25.15 -21.00
C MET A 1 8.77 -26.34 -21.41
N SER A 2 7.81 -26.19 -22.34
CA SER A 2 7.02 -27.32 -22.88
C SER A 2 7.76 -28.33 -23.78
N ALA A 3 8.94 -28.00 -24.31
CA ALA A 3 9.65 -28.86 -25.27
C ALA A 3 10.35 -30.09 -24.65
N LEU A 4 10.55 -30.13 -23.32
CA LEU A 4 11.37 -31.15 -22.64
C LEU A 4 10.57 -32.16 -21.79
N ARG A 5 9.24 -32.09 -21.69
CA ARG A 5 8.38 -32.99 -20.87
C ARG A 5 8.89 -33.24 -19.44
N LEU A 6 9.55 -32.26 -18.82
CA LEU A 6 10.17 -32.37 -17.48
C LEU A 6 9.19 -32.09 -16.32
N SER A 7 7.93 -31.74 -16.60
CA SER A 7 6.90 -31.48 -15.59
C SER A 7 5.56 -31.95 -16.13
N ASP A 8 4.80 -32.67 -15.31
CA ASP A 8 3.39 -32.98 -15.55
C ASP A 8 2.57 -31.71 -15.29
N ASP A 9 1.88 -31.20 -16.30
CA ASP A 9 1.09 -29.97 -16.21
C ASP A 9 0.01 -30.08 -15.10
N ALA A 10 -0.52 -31.29 -14.87
CA ALA A 10 -1.50 -31.53 -13.81
C ALA A 10 -0.88 -31.37 -12.41
N GLU A 11 0.38 -31.78 -12.24
CA GLU A 11 1.09 -31.63 -10.97
C GLU A 11 1.49 -30.17 -10.73
N ALA A 12 1.90 -29.44 -11.78
CA ALA A 12 2.17 -28.01 -11.71
C ALA A 12 0.91 -27.22 -11.30
N MET A 13 -0.24 -27.52 -11.90
CA MET A 13 -1.52 -26.87 -11.60
C MET A 13 -2.00 -27.13 -10.16
N ARG A 14 -1.65 -28.28 -9.57
CA ARG A 14 -1.93 -28.60 -8.16
C ARG A 14 -1.08 -27.80 -7.18
N ARG A 15 0.10 -27.33 -7.58
CA ARG A 15 1.00 -26.52 -6.74
C ARG A 15 0.66 -25.03 -6.75
N VAL A 16 -0.27 -24.59 -7.61
CA VAL A 16 -0.71 -23.20 -7.67
C VAL A 16 -1.53 -22.84 -6.42
N PRO A 17 -1.24 -21.73 -5.72
CA PRO A 17 -1.93 -21.33 -4.50
C PRO A 17 -3.30 -20.68 -4.80
N TRP A 18 -4.25 -21.45 -5.35
CA TRP A 18 -5.57 -20.96 -5.79
C TRP A 18 -6.36 -20.22 -4.70
N LYS A 19 -6.27 -20.68 -3.45
CA LYS A 19 -6.91 -20.03 -2.29
C LYS A 19 -6.39 -18.60 -2.08
N VAL A 20 -5.08 -18.40 -2.21
CA VAL A 20 -4.43 -17.08 -2.05
C VAL A 20 -4.83 -16.16 -3.20
N ILE A 21 -4.80 -16.67 -4.44
CA ILE A 21 -5.20 -15.90 -5.63
C ILE A 21 -6.65 -15.40 -5.48
N LEU A 22 -7.59 -16.30 -5.19
CA LEU A 22 -9.01 -15.93 -5.00
C LEU A 22 -9.21 -14.93 -3.85
N MET A 23 -8.47 -15.07 -2.75
CA MET A 23 -8.54 -14.16 -1.62
C MET A 23 -8.03 -12.76 -1.97
N VAL A 24 -6.84 -12.65 -2.59
CA VAL A 24 -6.28 -11.36 -3.00
C VAL A 24 -7.20 -10.68 -4.00
N THR A 25 -7.66 -11.40 -5.03
CA THR A 25 -8.61 -10.86 -6.01
C THR A 25 -9.91 -10.38 -5.35
N GLY A 26 -10.50 -11.16 -4.43
CA GLY A 26 -11.71 -10.79 -3.72
C GLY A 26 -11.56 -9.52 -2.88
N VAL A 27 -10.44 -9.38 -2.17
CA VAL A 27 -10.18 -8.18 -1.37
C VAL A 27 -9.89 -6.96 -2.26
N THR A 28 -9.16 -7.12 -3.36
CA THR A 28 -8.96 -6.04 -4.34
C THR A 28 -10.30 -5.54 -4.90
N VAL A 29 -11.24 -6.44 -5.19
CA VAL A 29 -12.60 -6.05 -5.62
C VAL A 29 -13.34 -5.29 -4.51
N LEU A 30 -13.25 -5.75 -3.26
CA LEU A 30 -13.88 -5.06 -2.13
C LEU A 30 -13.33 -3.63 -1.95
N ILE A 31 -12.01 -3.45 -2.10
CA ILE A 31 -11.36 -2.14 -2.05
C ILE A 31 -11.80 -1.27 -3.22
N ALA A 32 -11.82 -1.80 -4.44
CA ALA A 32 -12.28 -1.05 -5.62
C ALA A 32 -13.75 -0.61 -5.48
N VAL A 33 -14.60 -1.43 -4.85
CA VAL A 33 -15.98 -1.03 -4.51
C VAL A 33 -15.99 0.08 -3.46
N LEU A 34 -15.15 0.00 -2.43
CA LEU A 34 -15.03 1.03 -1.40
C LEU A 34 -14.59 2.38 -2.00
N GLU A 35 -13.61 2.36 -2.90
CA GLU A 35 -13.13 3.53 -3.65
C GLU A 35 -14.23 4.10 -4.55
N LYS A 36 -14.95 3.27 -5.30
CA LYS A 36 -16.03 3.74 -6.18
C LYS A 36 -17.19 4.40 -5.44
N ASN A 37 -17.41 4.03 -4.18
CA ASN A 37 -18.40 4.67 -3.30
C ASN A 37 -17.84 5.91 -2.58
N GLY A 38 -16.62 6.33 -2.89
CA GLY A 38 -15.97 7.48 -2.25
C GLY A 38 -15.63 7.26 -0.78
N GLY A 39 -15.63 6.01 -0.30
CA GLY A 39 -15.36 5.72 1.11
C GLY A 39 -13.93 6.10 1.51
N LEU A 40 -12.98 5.88 0.61
CA LEU A 40 -11.60 6.31 0.80
C LEU A 40 -11.50 7.83 0.74
N ASP A 41 -12.09 8.48 -0.27
CA ASP A 41 -12.09 9.95 -0.41
C ASP A 41 -12.73 10.65 0.80
N LEU A 42 -13.76 10.05 1.42
CA LEU A 42 -14.37 10.58 2.63
C LEU A 42 -13.40 10.53 3.82
N PHE A 43 -12.67 9.43 3.96
CA PHE A 43 -11.67 9.24 5.02
C PHE A 43 -10.48 10.18 4.83
N VAL A 44 -9.99 10.29 3.59
CA VAL A 44 -8.95 11.23 3.17
C VAL A 44 -9.39 12.68 3.39
N GLY A 45 -10.61 13.02 2.99
CA GLY A 45 -11.19 14.36 3.15
C GLY A 45 -11.34 14.76 4.61
N LEU A 46 -11.73 13.82 5.48
CA LEU A 46 -11.77 14.03 6.93
C LEU A 46 -10.37 14.31 7.49
N LEU A 47 -9.37 13.52 7.11
CA LEU A 47 -7.99 13.74 7.55
C LEU A 47 -7.40 15.05 7.01
N ALA A 48 -7.68 15.38 5.75
CA ALA A 48 -7.26 16.63 5.12
C ALA A 48 -7.95 17.84 5.75
N SER A 49 -9.20 17.71 6.21
CA SER A 49 -9.92 18.78 6.93
C SER A 49 -9.29 19.09 8.30
N LEU A 50 -8.58 18.12 8.87
CA LEU A 50 -7.81 18.26 10.10
C LEU A 50 -6.37 18.72 9.83
N ALA A 51 -5.95 18.85 8.56
CA ALA A 51 -4.57 19.14 8.20
C ALA A 51 -4.26 20.64 8.25
N THR A 52 -3.28 21.03 9.06
CA THR A 52 -2.64 22.35 9.07
C THR A 52 -1.24 22.29 8.45
N LYS A 53 -0.55 23.44 8.32
CA LYS A 53 0.82 23.52 7.75
C LYS A 53 1.79 22.51 8.38
N ASP A 54 1.71 22.31 9.69
CA ASP A 54 2.61 21.42 10.45
C ASP A 54 2.22 19.94 10.33
N SER A 55 0.97 19.64 9.99
CA SER A 55 0.47 18.26 9.89
C SER A 55 0.35 17.75 8.45
N VAL A 56 0.86 18.51 7.46
CA VAL A 56 0.71 18.14 6.06
C VAL A 56 1.63 16.98 5.66
N ALA A 57 2.83 16.93 6.23
CA ALA A 57 3.79 15.85 6.06
C ALA A 57 3.25 14.50 6.58
N PRO A 58 2.74 14.39 7.83
CA PRO A 58 2.12 13.14 8.29
C PRO A 58 0.89 12.74 7.49
N VAL A 59 0.05 13.69 7.09
CA VAL A 59 -1.15 13.40 6.28
C VAL A 59 -0.73 12.82 4.93
N ILE A 60 0.27 13.40 4.26
CA ILE A 60 0.73 12.89 2.98
C ILE A 60 1.44 11.54 3.10
N ALA A 61 2.25 11.34 4.13
CA ALA A 61 2.83 10.04 4.40
C ALA A 61 1.75 8.97 4.62
N PHE A 62 0.69 9.31 5.36
CA PHE A 62 -0.44 8.42 5.58
C PHE A 62 -1.20 8.11 4.29
N LEU A 63 -1.54 9.13 3.50
CA LEU A 63 -2.25 8.97 2.22
C LEU A 63 -1.44 8.15 1.22
N THR A 64 -0.15 8.44 1.15
CA THR A 64 0.78 7.70 0.28
C THR A 64 0.90 6.25 0.71
N GLY A 65 1.06 6.00 2.02
CA GLY A 65 1.11 4.63 2.54
C GLY A 65 -0.21 3.87 2.36
N ALA A 66 -1.35 4.53 2.52
CA ALA A 66 -2.65 3.94 2.25
C ALA A 66 -2.83 3.59 0.76
N ALA A 67 -2.39 4.45 -0.15
CA ALA A 67 -2.39 4.16 -1.59
C ALA A 67 -1.41 3.02 -1.94
N SER A 68 -0.26 2.96 -1.27
CA SER A 68 0.71 1.87 -1.38
C SER A 68 0.23 0.53 -0.81
N LEU A 69 -0.80 0.52 0.05
CA LEU A 69 -1.39 -0.74 0.50
C LEU A 69 -1.98 -1.52 -0.67
N TYR A 70 -2.64 -0.84 -1.61
CA TYR A 70 -3.37 -1.50 -2.70
C TYR A 70 -2.62 -1.47 -4.04
N SER A 71 -1.68 -0.54 -4.20
CA SER A 71 -1.00 -0.26 -5.45
C SER A 71 0.51 -0.33 -5.31
N SER A 72 1.21 -0.61 -6.40
CA SER A 72 2.67 -0.65 -6.39
C SER A 72 3.24 0.74 -6.07
N THR A 73 3.95 0.84 -4.94
CA THR A 73 4.61 2.06 -4.48
C THR A 73 5.49 2.67 -5.59
N SER A 74 6.39 1.87 -6.15
CA SER A 74 7.32 2.30 -7.19
C SER A 74 6.66 2.45 -8.57
N GLY A 75 5.61 1.67 -8.85
CA GLY A 75 4.98 1.63 -10.18
C GLY A 75 3.89 2.67 -10.43
N VAL A 76 3.18 3.10 -9.39
CA VAL A 76 1.98 3.94 -9.52
C VAL A 76 2.00 5.12 -8.57
N VAL A 77 2.33 4.89 -7.29
CA VAL A 77 2.19 5.90 -6.23
C VAL A 77 3.25 6.99 -6.36
N LEU A 78 4.53 6.63 -6.48
CA LEU A 78 5.64 7.57 -6.64
C LEU A 78 5.54 8.39 -7.96
N PRO A 79 5.32 7.78 -9.14
CA PRO A 79 5.17 8.54 -10.39
C PRO A 79 3.97 9.47 -10.42
N ALA A 80 2.88 9.14 -9.71
CA ALA A 80 1.69 9.98 -9.65
C ALA A 80 1.81 11.12 -8.64
N LEU A 81 2.42 10.89 -7.48
CA LEU A 81 2.45 11.87 -6.39
C LEU A 81 3.68 12.78 -6.42
N LEU A 82 4.86 12.30 -6.85
CA LEU A 82 6.07 13.14 -6.87
C LEU A 82 5.95 14.39 -7.75
N PRO A 83 5.32 14.37 -8.94
CA PRO A 83 5.12 15.58 -9.76
C PRO A 83 4.19 16.62 -9.11
N THR A 84 3.39 16.22 -8.13
CA THR A 84 2.45 17.12 -7.43
C THR A 84 3.11 17.91 -6.30
N VAL A 85 4.30 17.48 -5.85
CA VAL A 85 5.07 18.09 -4.74
C VAL A 85 5.29 19.60 -4.91
N PRO A 86 5.72 20.14 -6.07
CA PRO A 86 5.99 21.56 -6.21
C PRO A 86 4.73 22.42 -6.05
N GLY A 87 3.62 22.00 -6.68
CA GLY A 87 2.35 22.70 -6.58
C GLY A 87 1.74 22.62 -5.18
N LEU A 88 2.03 21.54 -4.45
CA LEU A 88 1.61 21.41 -3.07
C LEU A 88 2.44 22.31 -2.13
N ALA A 89 3.77 22.35 -2.30
CA ALA A 89 4.67 23.24 -1.56
C ALA A 89 4.27 24.72 -1.73
N GLU A 90 3.90 25.14 -2.94
CA GLU A 90 3.40 26.49 -3.22
C GLU A 90 2.07 26.78 -2.51
N ARG A 91 1.08 25.88 -2.62
CA ARG A 91 -0.24 26.03 -1.97
C ARG A 91 -0.17 26.06 -0.46
N LEU A 92 0.82 25.37 0.10
CA LEU A 92 1.08 25.32 1.54
C LEU A 92 1.97 26.47 2.02
N GLY A 93 2.20 27.49 1.19
CA GLY A 93 2.86 28.73 1.58
C GLY A 93 4.37 28.59 1.79
N GLY A 94 5.04 27.79 0.96
CA GLY A 94 6.50 27.57 1.01
C GLY A 94 6.93 26.41 1.89
N ALA A 95 6.06 25.41 2.08
CA ALA A 95 6.41 24.19 2.80
C ALA A 95 7.58 23.47 2.10
N ASP A 96 8.41 22.78 2.88
CA ASP A 96 9.61 22.12 2.34
C ASP A 96 9.22 21.01 1.35
N ALA A 97 9.48 21.25 0.07
CA ALA A 97 9.23 20.29 -1.01
C ALA A 97 10.01 18.98 -0.77
N LEU A 98 11.18 19.05 -0.15
CA LEU A 98 11.98 17.89 0.22
C LEU A 98 11.29 17.06 1.31
N GLY A 99 10.72 17.70 2.33
CA GLY A 99 9.91 17.03 3.35
C GLY A 99 8.66 16.35 2.82
N ILE A 100 7.95 16.98 1.87
CA ILE A 100 6.78 16.38 1.22
C ILE A 100 7.21 15.18 0.36
N ALA A 101 8.24 15.31 -0.47
CA ALA A 101 8.76 14.21 -1.28
C ALA A 101 9.30 13.05 -0.42
N SER A 102 9.97 13.36 0.69
CA SER A 102 10.46 12.37 1.64
C SER A 102 9.31 11.66 2.35
N SER A 103 8.24 12.40 2.69
CA SER A 103 7.03 11.83 3.31
C SER A 103 6.32 10.86 2.37
N ILE A 104 6.24 11.18 1.06
CA ILE A 104 5.75 10.26 0.03
C ILE A 104 6.64 9.01 -0.01
N ASN A 105 7.96 9.18 -0.05
CA ASN A 105 8.88 8.06 -0.16
C ASN A 105 8.83 7.12 1.06
N VAL A 106 8.83 7.69 2.27
CA VAL A 106 8.77 6.96 3.55
C VAL A 106 7.41 6.30 3.74
N GLY A 107 6.33 7.04 3.50
CA GLY A 107 4.96 6.51 3.60
C GLY A 107 4.72 5.34 2.65
N GLY A 108 5.22 5.43 1.42
CA GLY A 108 5.09 4.38 0.42
C GLY A 108 5.87 3.11 0.76
N HIS A 109 7.17 3.24 1.07
CA HIS A 109 8.04 2.06 1.25
C HIS A 109 7.85 1.34 2.59
N LEU A 110 7.43 2.05 3.65
CA LEU A 110 7.14 1.42 4.95
C LEU A 110 5.99 0.41 4.87
N VAL A 111 5.16 0.52 3.84
CA VAL A 111 3.93 -0.26 3.68
C VAL A 111 4.08 -1.39 2.65
N ASP A 112 5.27 -1.55 2.04
CA ASP A 112 5.50 -2.49 0.94
C ASP A 112 5.29 -3.99 1.29
N VAL A 113 5.23 -4.36 2.57
CA VAL A 113 4.92 -5.73 3.03
C VAL A 113 3.41 -5.94 3.24
N SER A 114 2.57 -5.06 2.68
CA SER A 114 1.12 -5.27 2.68
C SER A 114 0.75 -6.58 1.97
N PRO A 115 -0.33 -7.26 2.38
CA PRO A 115 -0.74 -8.53 1.78
C PRO A 115 -1.26 -8.39 0.34
N LEU A 116 -1.51 -7.14 -0.10
CA LEU A 116 -2.02 -6.80 -1.43
C LEU A 116 -0.88 -6.37 -2.37
N SER A 117 0.30 -6.05 -1.82
CA SER A 117 1.54 -5.84 -2.58
C SER A 117 2.07 -7.16 -3.15
N THR A 118 2.88 -7.06 -4.21
CA THR A 118 3.58 -8.21 -4.81
C THR A 118 4.34 -9.03 -3.78
N ILE A 119 5.00 -8.37 -2.81
CA ILE A 119 5.78 -9.05 -1.77
C ILE A 119 4.86 -9.81 -0.81
N GLY A 120 3.79 -9.18 -0.31
CA GLY A 120 2.87 -9.85 0.61
C GLY A 120 2.07 -10.97 -0.06
N ALA A 121 1.72 -10.82 -1.34
CA ALA A 121 1.11 -11.88 -2.14
C ALA A 121 2.05 -13.09 -2.29
N LEU A 122 3.35 -12.86 -2.50
CA LEU A 122 4.36 -13.91 -2.51
C LEU A 122 4.54 -14.56 -1.13
N CYS A 123 4.54 -13.78 -0.05
CA CYS A 123 4.58 -14.32 1.31
C CYS A 123 3.37 -15.21 1.62
N LEU A 124 2.17 -14.80 1.21
CA LEU A 124 0.95 -15.59 1.36
C LEU A 124 0.98 -16.85 0.49
N ALA A 125 1.51 -16.76 -0.72
CA ALA A 125 1.68 -17.90 -1.64
C ALA A 125 2.73 -18.91 -1.16
N ALA A 126 3.79 -18.42 -0.49
CA ALA A 126 4.87 -19.24 0.06
C ALA A 126 4.54 -19.81 1.45
N ALA A 127 3.43 -19.39 2.07
CA ALA A 127 3.02 -19.86 3.38
C ALA A 127 2.76 -21.38 3.36
N PRO A 128 3.16 -22.13 4.40
CA PRO A 128 2.91 -23.57 4.49
C PRO A 128 1.42 -23.89 4.39
N ALA A 129 1.07 -25.02 3.76
CA ALA A 129 -0.33 -25.45 3.64
C ALA A 129 -1.05 -25.68 4.98
N THR A 130 -0.29 -25.82 6.07
CA THR A 130 -0.79 -25.93 7.46
C THR A 130 -1.20 -24.58 8.06
N GLU A 131 -0.78 -23.46 7.46
CA GLU A 131 -1.04 -22.12 7.95
C GLU A 131 -2.31 -21.54 7.32
N ASP A 132 -3.14 -20.87 8.11
CA ASP A 132 -4.34 -20.24 7.58
C ASP A 132 -3.99 -18.95 6.84
N SER A 133 -4.04 -19.02 5.51
CA SER A 133 -3.83 -17.88 4.61
C SER A 133 -4.68 -16.67 4.98
N ARG A 134 -5.89 -16.85 5.52
CA ARG A 134 -6.75 -15.73 5.93
C ARG A 134 -6.25 -15.05 7.20
N ALA A 135 -5.83 -15.83 8.19
CA ALA A 135 -5.22 -15.30 9.41
C ALA A 135 -3.90 -14.57 9.11
N LEU A 136 -3.07 -15.15 8.23
CA LEU A 136 -1.83 -14.52 7.77
C LEU A 136 -2.12 -13.23 6.98
N PHE A 137 -3.11 -13.23 6.10
CA PHE A 137 -3.56 -12.03 5.38
C PHE A 137 -3.96 -10.92 6.33
N ASN A 138 -4.79 -11.22 7.34
CA ASN A 138 -5.23 -10.24 8.33
C ASN A 138 -4.04 -9.68 9.13
N LYS A 139 -3.07 -10.53 9.51
CA LYS A 139 -1.86 -10.08 10.22
C LYS A 139 -1.02 -9.13 9.36
N LEU A 140 -0.81 -9.46 8.09
CA LEU A 140 -0.10 -8.60 7.14
C LEU A 140 -0.86 -7.29 6.88
N LEU A 141 -2.20 -7.33 6.83
CA LEU A 141 -3.02 -6.13 6.66
C LEU A 141 -2.92 -5.21 7.87
N VAL A 142 -3.04 -5.76 9.09
CA VAL A 142 -2.85 -5.01 10.34
C VAL A 142 -1.45 -4.44 10.41
N TRP A 143 -0.44 -5.22 10.02
CA TRP A 143 0.94 -4.75 9.95
C TRP A 143 1.07 -3.56 8.97
N GLY A 144 0.56 -3.69 7.74
CA GLY A 144 0.60 -2.62 6.74
C GLY A 144 -0.08 -1.34 7.22
N MET A 145 -1.31 -1.44 7.77
CA MET A 145 -2.02 -0.29 8.34
C MET A 145 -1.29 0.32 9.53
N SER A 146 -0.68 -0.50 10.39
CA SER A 146 0.11 0.00 11.52
C SER A 146 1.35 0.76 11.05
N MET A 147 2.03 0.28 10.00
CA MET A 147 3.20 0.95 9.44
C MET A 147 2.83 2.25 8.72
N THR A 148 1.62 2.37 8.17
CA THR A 148 1.12 3.66 7.64
C THR A 148 1.03 4.71 8.74
N VAL A 149 0.56 4.35 9.94
CA VAL A 149 0.50 5.26 11.10
C VAL A 149 1.90 5.57 11.63
N VAL A 150 2.79 4.58 11.70
CA VAL A 150 4.19 4.79 12.13
C VAL A 150 4.93 5.69 11.14
N GLY A 151 4.74 5.51 9.84
CA GLY A 151 5.31 6.35 8.79
C GLY A 151 4.82 7.79 8.87
N ALA A 152 3.52 7.98 9.12
CA ALA A 152 2.96 9.30 9.39
C ALA A 152 3.60 9.93 10.64
N ALA A 153 3.69 9.21 11.75
CA ALA A 153 4.30 9.71 12.98
C ALA A 153 5.80 10.05 12.81
N LEU A 154 6.56 9.24 12.07
CA LEU A 154 7.95 9.53 11.71
C LEU A 154 8.06 10.81 10.88
N CYS A 155 7.21 10.96 9.87
CA CYS A 155 7.21 12.16 9.03
C CYS A 155 6.78 13.40 9.81
N TRP A 156 5.89 13.26 10.81
CA TRP A 156 5.55 14.34 11.73
C TRP A 156 6.76 14.77 12.58
N VAL A 157 7.51 13.83 13.13
CA VAL A 157 8.69 14.13 13.96
C VAL A 157 9.83 14.73 13.14
N MET A 158 9.99 14.32 11.88
CA MET A 158 11.09 14.76 11.02
C MET A 158 10.79 16.04 10.23
N PHE A 159 9.53 16.27 9.85
CA PHE A 159 9.12 17.34 8.93
C PHE A 159 7.96 18.21 9.44
N GLY A 160 7.48 17.99 10.66
CA GLY A 160 6.49 18.84 11.33
C GLY A 160 7.10 19.83 12.31
#